data_AF-A0A949TLG2-F1
#
_entry.id   AF-A0A949TLG2-F1
#
_cell.length_a   1.000
_cell.length_b   1.000
_cell.length_c   1.000
_cell.angle_alpha   90.00
_cell.angle_beta   90.00
_cell.angle_gamma   90.00
#
_symmetry.space_group_name_H-M   'P 1'
#
loop_
_entity.id
_entity.type
_entity.pdbx_description
1 polymer ?
#
loop_
_entity_poly.entity_id
_entity_poly.type
_entity_poly.pdbx_seq_one_letter_code
_entity_poly.pdbx_strand_id
1 'polypeptide(L)'
;MKKKLKRNLNLVLTLSIIFSTLFIYNYSHPVLAKTNYTKLNVSYSVDNVYPFENDVARIQKNSLWGLIDQSGNIILEPQFGSIASFKEGLAVVKKGSKYGFVDHLGKIVAEPQFSKALDFSKEGLAQISNDNKWGLINKEGSIVVEPKFDNIYDFKNGYSKVRDNNKYSFVNTSGNLISPIQFDDARDFVDGIAPVKKDGSWGIIDEKGNFSKFDFDDMEAFQDGLAPVEKNDKWGLANTKGELVLTPQFKSISFLNKDLIKVNNQGFFGIIDKTGKEIIDAKYDSILPSGEGYFIVEKDSNYGIINTKGEMIISPQFDWIYDIREDKAIVKDHGKFAIVNTSGKITVKPEFDMIYSFHEGLARVKKGSKFGFINDLGKTVIEPTYDDASDFNDGTAIVMKNDGPTYNNDSSASKMNCNWGLINRVGSVVVERDFSSVTNFQNGIALGRKDDTCTVIKNSSINYTTNNSSVDPFKIWTIRFNLPIDDKTETDDDNTILTSIDKTMLSNIEVTDSSDNYVSNSFKFQSPDTIVINPPTCGYTPGERYKITILNDFKAENGSQLSPLVTEMNFSINKE
;
A
#
# COMPACT_ATOMS: atom_id res chain seq x y z
N MET A 1 -49.90 -11.85 -52.73
CA MET A 1 -49.06 -10.96 -51.87
C MET A 1 -48.32 -11.68 -50.73
N LYS A 2 -48.90 -12.65 -50.01
CA LYS A 2 -48.20 -13.36 -48.90
C LYS A 2 -46.96 -14.21 -49.31
N LYS A 3 -46.83 -14.65 -50.57
CA LYS A 3 -45.64 -15.38 -51.08
C LYS A 3 -44.45 -14.49 -51.48
N LYS A 4 -44.66 -13.20 -51.77
CA LYS A 4 -43.57 -12.25 -52.07
C LYS A 4 -42.94 -11.67 -50.79
N LEU A 5 -43.69 -11.59 -49.69
CA LEU A 5 -43.18 -11.10 -48.40
C LEU A 5 -42.23 -12.11 -47.73
N LYS A 6 -42.47 -13.41 -47.88
CA LYS A 6 -41.60 -14.47 -47.31
C LYS A 6 -40.26 -14.61 -48.04
N ARG A 7 -40.17 -14.21 -49.31
CA ARG A 7 -38.92 -14.29 -50.10
C ARG A 7 -37.98 -13.11 -49.84
N ASN A 8 -38.49 -11.98 -49.37
CA ASN A 8 -37.68 -10.83 -48.97
C ASN A 8 -37.26 -10.88 -47.49
N LEU A 9 -38.00 -11.59 -46.63
CA LEU A 9 -37.61 -11.74 -45.22
C LEU A 9 -36.38 -12.65 -45.03
N ASN A 10 -36.24 -13.69 -45.86
CA ASN A 10 -35.06 -14.55 -45.82
C ASN A 10 -33.82 -13.89 -46.44
N LEU A 11 -33.96 -12.92 -47.35
CA LEU A 11 -32.81 -12.19 -47.91
C LEU A 11 -32.26 -11.17 -46.90
N VAL A 12 -33.14 -10.54 -46.10
CA VAL A 12 -32.74 -9.60 -45.04
C VAL A 12 -32.13 -10.35 -43.84
N LEU A 13 -32.64 -11.54 -43.48
CA LEU A 13 -32.02 -12.33 -42.41
C LEU A 13 -30.67 -12.94 -42.79
N THR A 14 -30.42 -13.31 -44.06
CA THR A 14 -29.10 -13.80 -44.48
C THR A 14 -28.07 -12.67 -44.67
N LEU A 15 -28.49 -11.42 -44.90
CA LEU A 15 -27.59 -10.27 -44.93
C LEU A 15 -27.23 -9.76 -43.51
N SER A 16 -28.10 -9.98 -42.52
CA SER A 16 -27.79 -9.67 -41.12
C SER A 16 -26.88 -10.72 -40.44
N ILE A 17 -26.74 -11.92 -40.99
CA ILE A 17 -25.87 -12.99 -40.45
C ILE A 17 -24.47 -13.00 -41.11
N ILE A 18 -24.24 -12.20 -42.17
CA ILE A 18 -22.88 -11.99 -42.74
C ILE A 18 -22.24 -10.68 -42.22
N PHE A 19 -22.98 -9.86 -41.47
CA PHE A 19 -22.45 -8.64 -40.83
C PHE A 19 -22.21 -8.77 -39.32
N SER A 20 -22.20 -9.99 -38.78
CA SER A 20 -21.88 -10.26 -37.36
C SER A 20 -20.56 -11.01 -37.14
N THR A 21 -19.70 -11.13 -38.14
CA THR A 21 -18.33 -11.69 -37.99
C THR A 21 -17.21 -10.78 -38.51
N LEU A 22 -17.46 -9.47 -38.63
CA LEU A 22 -16.42 -8.46 -38.90
C LEU A 22 -16.76 -7.13 -38.22
N PHE A 23 -16.95 -7.14 -36.91
CA PHE A 23 -16.60 -5.99 -36.09
C PHE A 23 -15.85 -6.53 -34.88
N ILE A 24 -14.56 -6.77 -35.12
CA ILE A 24 -13.55 -6.77 -34.08
C ILE A 24 -13.78 -5.47 -33.29
N TYR A 25 -14.17 -5.60 -32.03
CA TYR A 25 -14.17 -4.51 -31.06
C TYR A 25 -12.71 -4.06 -30.88
N ASN A 26 -12.21 -3.25 -31.81
CA ASN A 26 -11.05 -2.39 -31.61
C ASN A 26 -11.55 -1.14 -30.88
N TYR A 27 -11.84 -1.27 -29.58
CA TYR A 27 -11.64 -0.13 -28.70
C TYR A 27 -10.18 -0.18 -28.27
N SER A 28 -9.34 0.45 -29.10
CA SER A 28 -7.96 0.76 -28.77
C SER A 28 -7.98 1.75 -27.59
N HIS A 29 -7.95 1.25 -26.36
CA HIS A 29 -7.62 2.09 -25.21
C HIS A 29 -6.19 2.62 -25.42
N PRO A 30 -5.97 3.94 -25.42
CA PRO A 30 -4.66 4.49 -25.72
C PRO A 30 -3.71 4.26 -24.54
N VAL A 31 -2.86 3.24 -24.69
CA VAL A 31 -1.44 3.17 -24.30
C VAL A 31 -0.99 4.18 -23.23
N LEU A 32 -0.91 3.75 -21.96
CA LEU A 32 -0.34 4.54 -20.84
C LEU A 32 1.20 4.69 -20.93
N ALA A 33 1.88 3.72 -21.52
CA ALA A 33 3.31 3.78 -21.81
C ALA A 33 3.51 3.58 -23.31
N LYS A 34 3.87 4.63 -24.05
CA LYS A 34 4.19 4.46 -25.49
C LYS A 34 5.32 3.43 -25.62
N THR A 35 5.28 2.63 -26.69
CA THR A 35 6.33 1.67 -27.05
C THR A 35 7.69 2.34 -27.30
N ASN A 36 7.73 3.67 -27.36
CA ASN A 36 8.94 4.47 -27.51
C ASN A 36 9.53 4.76 -26.14
N TYR A 37 10.52 3.96 -25.76
CA TYR A 37 11.40 4.19 -24.61
C TYR A 37 12.84 4.32 -25.10
N THR A 38 13.69 5.00 -24.34
CA THR A 38 15.13 5.07 -24.63
C THR A 38 15.90 4.10 -23.73
N LYS A 39 16.93 3.47 -24.30
CA LYS A 39 17.89 2.65 -23.57
C LYS A 39 19.19 3.44 -23.45
N LEU A 40 19.69 3.57 -22.23
CA LEU A 40 21.04 4.05 -21.97
C LEU A 40 21.81 2.91 -21.31
N ASN A 41 22.74 2.31 -22.05
CA ASN A 41 23.62 1.30 -21.49
C ASN A 41 24.63 1.99 -20.58
N VAL A 42 24.65 1.55 -19.32
CA VAL A 42 25.65 1.98 -18.36
C VAL A 42 26.96 1.29 -18.73
N SER A 43 28.03 2.07 -18.90
CA SER A 43 29.36 1.56 -19.28
C SER A 43 30.01 0.68 -18.19
N TYR A 44 29.35 0.54 -17.05
CA TYR A 44 29.81 -0.20 -15.89
C TYR A 44 29.04 -1.51 -15.76
N SER A 45 29.77 -2.63 -15.78
CA SER A 45 29.20 -3.96 -15.55
C SER A 45 28.83 -4.16 -14.08
N VAL A 46 27.67 -4.77 -13.85
CA VAL A 46 27.08 -5.06 -12.53
C VAL A 46 26.48 -6.45 -12.52
N ASP A 47 26.54 -7.12 -11.37
CA ASP A 47 25.96 -8.45 -11.10
C ASP A 47 24.45 -8.39 -10.86
N ASN A 48 23.96 -7.33 -10.21
CA ASN A 48 22.53 -7.14 -9.93
C ASN A 48 22.15 -5.66 -9.94
N VAL A 49 20.89 -5.39 -10.25
CA VAL A 49 20.25 -4.06 -10.20
C VAL A 49 18.97 -4.16 -9.39
N TYR A 50 18.64 -3.08 -8.67
CA TYR A 50 17.43 -2.97 -7.86
C TYR A 50 16.62 -1.75 -8.31
N PRO A 51 15.31 -1.68 -8.02
CA PRO A 51 14.49 -0.53 -8.37
C PRO A 51 15.08 0.78 -7.84
N PHE A 52 14.76 1.89 -8.51
CA PHE A 52 15.04 3.22 -7.97
C PHE A 52 14.28 3.40 -6.64
N GLU A 53 14.80 4.21 -5.73
CA GLU A 53 14.16 4.65 -4.50
C GLU A 53 14.63 6.10 -4.29
N ASN A 54 13.74 7.10 -4.42
CA ASN A 54 14.10 8.53 -4.29
C ASN A 54 15.28 8.92 -5.21
N ASP A 55 15.12 8.70 -6.52
CA ASP A 55 16.07 9.05 -7.60
C ASP A 55 17.40 8.28 -7.64
N VAL A 56 17.60 7.31 -6.76
CA VAL A 56 18.80 6.45 -6.77
C VAL A 56 18.48 4.98 -6.81
N ALA A 57 19.31 4.19 -7.49
CA ALA A 57 19.19 2.74 -7.53
C ALA A 57 20.41 2.07 -6.92
N ARG A 58 20.16 0.99 -6.19
CA ARG A 58 21.21 0.11 -5.68
C ARG A 58 21.72 -0.79 -6.81
N ILE A 59 23.03 -0.96 -6.87
CA ILE A 59 23.71 -1.89 -7.79
C ILE A 59 24.65 -2.80 -7.02
N GLN A 60 24.90 -3.99 -7.56
CA GLN A 60 25.86 -4.93 -6.98
C GLN A 60 26.93 -5.32 -8.00
N LYS A 61 28.19 -5.39 -7.57
CA LYS A 61 29.33 -5.91 -8.35
C LYS A 61 30.33 -6.60 -7.43
N ASN A 62 30.77 -7.80 -7.79
CA ASN A 62 31.66 -8.64 -6.99
C ASN A 62 31.15 -8.79 -5.54
N SER A 63 29.84 -9.02 -5.39
CA SER A 63 29.13 -9.09 -4.11
C SER A 63 29.10 -7.80 -3.27
N LEU A 64 29.68 -6.69 -3.76
CA LEU A 64 29.66 -5.39 -3.10
C LEU A 64 28.58 -4.50 -3.69
N TRP A 65 28.01 -3.64 -2.86
CA TRP A 65 26.90 -2.76 -3.16
C TRP A 65 27.38 -1.32 -3.33
N GLY A 66 26.81 -0.65 -4.34
CA GLY A 66 27.00 0.75 -4.68
C GLY A 66 25.69 1.40 -5.11
N LEU A 67 25.75 2.66 -5.56
CA LEU A 67 24.60 3.47 -5.96
C LEU A 67 24.81 4.08 -7.34
N ILE A 68 23.74 4.18 -8.12
CA ILE A 68 23.70 4.92 -9.39
C ILE A 68 22.55 5.92 -9.41
N ASP A 69 22.71 6.99 -10.19
CA ASP A 69 21.66 7.95 -10.49
C ASP A 69 20.76 7.48 -11.65
N GLN A 70 19.69 8.23 -11.90
CA GLN A 70 18.77 8.04 -13.03
C GLN A 70 19.41 8.23 -14.41
N SER A 71 20.63 8.74 -14.49
CA SER A 71 21.42 8.84 -15.72
C SER A 71 22.40 7.68 -15.87
N GLY A 72 22.42 6.74 -14.92
CA GLY A 72 23.34 5.61 -14.91
C GLY A 72 24.75 5.96 -14.45
N ASN A 73 24.98 7.16 -13.92
CA ASN A 73 26.27 7.52 -13.33
C ASN A 73 26.41 6.88 -11.96
N ILE A 74 27.62 6.44 -11.63
CA ILE A 74 27.92 5.92 -10.30
C ILE A 74 27.96 7.07 -9.30
N ILE A 75 27.03 7.05 -8.35
CA ILE A 75 27.01 7.96 -7.19
C ILE A 75 27.99 7.44 -6.13
N LEU A 76 27.98 6.12 -5.92
CA LEU A 76 28.80 5.45 -4.91
C LEU A 76 29.34 4.15 -5.48
N GLU A 77 30.66 4.06 -5.60
CA GLU A 77 31.31 2.84 -6.07
C GLU A 77 30.97 1.64 -5.16
N PRO A 78 30.72 0.44 -5.73
CA PRO A 78 30.53 -0.79 -4.98
C PRO A 78 31.64 -1.06 -3.97
N GLN A 79 31.34 -0.84 -2.69
CA GLN A 79 32.32 -0.96 -1.60
C GLN A 79 31.75 -1.52 -0.29
N PHE A 80 30.42 -1.64 -0.19
CA PHE A 80 29.73 -2.13 1.00
C PHE A 80 29.27 -3.58 0.80
N GLY A 81 29.29 -4.39 1.85
CA GLY A 81 28.70 -5.74 1.81
C GLY A 81 27.17 -5.72 1.68
N SER A 82 26.52 -4.62 2.09
CA SER A 82 25.09 -4.37 1.87
C SER A 82 24.77 -2.88 2.00
N ILE A 83 23.74 -2.43 1.27
CA ILE A 83 23.06 -1.15 1.45
C ILE A 83 21.55 -1.45 1.62
N ALA A 84 20.99 -1.10 2.77
CA ALA A 84 19.56 -1.26 3.06
C ALA A 84 18.71 -0.34 2.15
N SER A 85 17.38 -0.49 2.19
CA SER A 85 16.50 0.48 1.52
C SER A 85 16.59 1.83 2.21
N PHE A 86 16.34 2.90 1.45
CA PHE A 86 16.36 4.24 2.02
C PHE A 86 15.12 4.47 2.89
N LYS A 87 15.35 4.88 4.13
CA LYS A 87 14.33 5.33 5.07
C LYS A 87 14.70 6.72 5.52
N GLU A 88 13.76 7.66 5.41
CA GLU A 88 13.95 9.02 5.91
C GLU A 88 15.16 9.76 5.30
N GLY A 89 15.53 9.37 4.06
CA GLY A 89 16.65 9.93 3.29
C GLY A 89 18.00 9.26 3.47
N LEU A 90 18.11 8.25 4.36
CA LEU A 90 19.36 7.52 4.65
C LEU A 90 19.17 6.00 4.53
N ALA A 91 20.27 5.30 4.30
CA ALA A 91 20.31 3.84 4.30
C ALA A 91 21.39 3.31 5.23
N VAL A 92 21.11 2.20 5.93
CA VAL A 92 22.11 1.46 6.69
C VAL A 92 23.06 0.77 5.72
N VAL A 93 24.36 0.97 5.91
CA VAL A 93 25.42 0.31 5.14
C VAL A 93 26.24 -0.63 6.00
N LYS A 94 26.76 -1.71 5.42
CA LYS A 94 27.62 -2.67 6.13
C LYS A 94 28.96 -2.83 5.43
N LYS A 95 30.06 -2.80 6.18
CA LYS A 95 31.41 -3.12 5.69
C LYS A 95 32.10 -4.06 6.68
N GLY A 96 32.45 -5.26 6.23
CA GLY A 96 32.86 -6.34 7.13
C GLY A 96 31.74 -6.69 8.13
N SER A 97 32.03 -6.63 9.43
CA SER A 97 31.07 -6.85 10.52
C SER A 97 30.45 -5.56 11.07
N LYS A 98 30.81 -4.39 10.53
CA LYS A 98 30.42 -3.09 11.05
C LYS A 98 29.37 -2.40 10.20
N TYR A 99 28.55 -1.58 10.84
CA TYR A 99 27.45 -0.83 10.24
C TYR A 99 27.67 0.68 10.34
N GLY A 100 27.20 1.41 9.34
CA GLY A 100 27.23 2.87 9.23
C GLY A 100 26.02 3.36 8.43
N PHE A 101 26.06 4.60 7.95
CA PHE A 101 24.95 5.23 7.23
C PHE A 101 25.44 6.01 6.01
N VAL A 102 24.63 5.99 4.95
CA VAL A 102 24.85 6.77 3.71
C VAL A 102 23.56 7.50 3.34
N ASP A 103 23.66 8.68 2.75
CA ASP A 103 22.51 9.35 2.13
C ASP A 103 22.34 8.98 0.64
N HIS A 104 21.23 9.43 0.04
CA HIS A 104 20.93 9.20 -1.37
C HIS A 104 21.96 9.86 -2.32
N LEU A 105 22.72 10.85 -1.88
CA LEU A 105 23.80 11.46 -2.66
C LEU A 105 25.12 10.68 -2.57
N GLY A 106 25.12 9.52 -1.88
CA GLY A 106 26.32 8.70 -1.66
C GLY A 106 27.26 9.25 -0.60
N LYS A 107 26.89 10.32 0.12
CA LYS A 107 27.69 10.83 1.23
C LYS A 107 27.58 9.86 2.39
N ILE A 108 28.73 9.38 2.84
CA ILE A 108 28.83 8.58 4.07
C ILE A 108 28.58 9.51 5.25
N VAL A 109 27.42 9.35 5.89
CA VAL A 109 26.99 10.15 7.04
C VAL A 109 27.64 9.65 8.33
N ALA A 110 27.79 8.32 8.44
CA ALA A 110 28.61 7.71 9.48
C ALA A 110 29.36 6.51 8.92
N GLU A 111 30.67 6.49 9.12
CA GLU A 111 31.51 5.37 8.69
C GLU A 111 31.10 4.06 9.38
N PRO A 112 31.24 2.89 8.74
CA PRO A 112 30.96 1.60 9.36
C PRO A 112 31.83 1.34 10.60
N GLN A 113 31.27 1.59 11.78
CA GLN A 113 31.96 1.44 13.07
C GLN A 113 31.11 0.73 14.13
N PHE A 114 29.78 0.72 13.96
CA PHE A 114 28.84 0.15 14.92
C PHE A 114 28.72 -1.36 14.74
N SER A 115 28.51 -2.09 15.84
CA SER A 115 28.24 -3.54 15.79
C SER A 115 26.88 -3.89 15.18
N LYS A 116 25.88 -3.00 15.34
CA LYS A 116 24.55 -3.05 14.69
C LYS A 116 24.03 -1.62 14.50
N ALA A 117 23.15 -1.44 13.53
CA ALA A 117 22.39 -0.21 13.29
C ALA A 117 21.00 -0.57 12.76
N LEU A 118 19.98 0.19 13.14
CA LEU A 118 18.61 0.10 12.62
C LEU A 118 18.33 1.27 11.67
N ASP A 119 17.21 1.18 10.93
CA ASP A 119 16.77 2.25 10.02
C ASP A 119 16.37 3.51 10.79
N PHE A 120 16.43 4.66 10.12
CA PHE A 120 15.96 5.93 10.69
C PHE A 120 14.44 5.92 10.87
N SER A 121 13.98 6.36 12.03
CA SER A 121 12.57 6.60 12.34
C SER A 121 12.10 7.96 11.78
N LYS A 122 10.78 8.17 11.74
CA LYS A 122 10.16 9.44 11.29
C LYS A 122 10.58 10.65 12.15
N GLU A 123 11.02 10.39 13.37
CA GLU A 123 11.58 11.36 14.32
C GLU A 123 13.03 11.75 13.99
N GLY A 124 13.65 11.13 12.98
CA GLY A 124 15.00 11.44 12.51
C GLY A 124 16.13 10.88 13.35
N LEU A 125 15.87 9.79 14.07
CA LEU A 125 16.86 9.07 14.88
C LEU A 125 16.95 7.61 14.44
N ALA A 126 18.11 7.01 14.62
CA ALA A 126 18.34 5.58 14.43
C ALA A 126 18.99 4.98 15.67
N GLN A 127 18.64 3.73 16.00
CA GLN A 127 19.32 2.98 17.06
C GLN A 127 20.64 2.42 16.54
N ILE A 128 21.72 2.63 17.30
CA ILE A 128 23.05 2.10 17.04
C ILE A 128 23.54 1.27 18.23
N SER A 129 24.39 0.28 17.99
CA SER A 129 24.90 -0.59 19.07
C SER A 129 26.40 -0.80 19.04
N ASN A 130 27.02 -0.83 20.22
CA ASN A 130 28.37 -1.31 20.48
C ASN A 130 28.35 -2.20 21.73
N ASP A 131 29.08 -3.32 21.70
CA ASP A 131 29.20 -4.26 22.83
C ASP A 131 27.86 -4.67 23.47
N ASN A 132 26.85 -4.93 22.62
CA ASN A 132 25.47 -5.27 22.99
C ASN A 132 24.70 -4.20 23.78
N LYS A 133 25.21 -2.98 23.83
CA LYS A 133 24.50 -1.81 24.34
C LYS A 133 24.02 -0.94 23.19
N TRP A 134 22.87 -0.30 23.36
CA TRP A 134 22.20 0.53 22.37
C TRP A 134 22.25 2.02 22.74
N GLY A 135 22.36 2.84 21.71
CA GLY A 135 22.41 4.30 21.71
C GLY A 135 21.65 4.86 20.51
N LEU A 136 21.70 6.18 20.31
CA LEU A 136 20.96 6.91 19.28
C LEU A 136 21.90 7.81 18.46
N ILE A 137 21.64 7.89 17.16
CA ILE A 137 22.32 8.78 16.22
C ILE A 137 21.28 9.59 15.42
N ASN A 138 21.59 10.83 15.07
CA ASN A 138 20.73 11.68 14.24
C ASN A 138 21.11 11.64 12.74
N LYS A 139 20.29 12.28 11.89
CA LYS A 139 20.48 12.33 10.44
C LYS A 139 21.79 13.04 10.02
N GLU A 140 22.38 13.84 10.90
CA GLU A 140 23.68 14.49 10.70
C GLU A 140 24.87 13.57 11.04
N GLY A 141 24.62 12.36 11.54
CA GLY A 141 25.66 11.41 11.95
C GLY A 141 26.22 11.68 13.36
N SER A 142 25.59 12.58 14.12
CA SER A 142 25.98 12.87 15.51
C SER A 142 25.32 11.89 16.47
N ILE A 143 26.11 11.32 17.39
CA ILE A 143 25.61 10.46 18.46
C ILE A 143 24.84 11.32 19.45
N VAL A 144 23.53 11.08 19.56
CA VAL A 144 22.62 11.75 20.49
C VAL A 144 22.65 11.06 21.86
N VAL A 145 22.73 9.73 21.86
CA VAL A 145 22.89 8.93 23.08
C VAL A 145 23.97 7.89 22.83
N GLU A 146 25.03 7.92 23.63
CA GLU A 146 26.07 6.89 23.57
C GLU A 146 25.51 5.50 23.88
N PRO A 147 25.97 4.44 23.18
CA PRO A 147 25.56 3.07 23.45
C PRO A 147 25.76 2.67 24.92
N LYS A 148 24.67 2.61 25.69
CA LYS A 148 24.72 2.33 27.14
C LYS A 148 23.53 1.53 27.68
N PHE A 149 22.41 1.48 26.96
CA PHE A 149 21.22 0.76 27.39
C PHE A 149 21.22 -0.67 26.87
N ASP A 150 20.62 -1.61 27.61
CA ASP A 150 20.42 -2.98 27.09
C ASP A 150 19.51 -3.01 25.86
N ASN A 151 18.57 -2.07 25.75
CA ASN A 151 17.73 -1.90 24.57
C ASN A 151 17.18 -0.47 24.44
N ILE A 152 16.93 -0.04 23.20
CA ILE A 152 16.13 1.14 22.85
C ILE A 152 15.09 0.66 21.82
N TYR A 153 13.81 0.85 22.12
CA TYR A 153 12.72 0.42 21.23
C TYR A 153 12.47 1.46 20.13
N ASP A 154 11.45 1.25 19.31
CA ASP A 154 11.09 2.23 18.27
C ASP A 154 10.52 3.50 18.88
N PHE A 155 10.80 4.62 18.23
CA PHE A 155 10.17 5.89 18.58
C PHE A 155 8.69 5.87 18.21
N LYS A 156 7.86 6.39 19.12
CA LYS A 156 6.45 6.68 18.91
C LYS A 156 6.11 8.00 19.58
N ASN A 157 5.47 8.90 18.85
CA ASN A 157 5.04 10.20 19.35
C ASN A 157 6.17 11.03 20.00
N GLY A 158 7.40 10.92 19.47
CA GLY A 158 8.57 11.67 19.98
C GLY A 158 9.28 11.05 21.19
N TYR A 159 8.84 9.87 21.65
CA TYR A 159 9.44 9.15 22.77
C TYR A 159 9.81 7.72 22.37
N SER A 160 10.86 7.19 22.98
CA SER A 160 11.24 5.79 22.87
C SER A 160 11.38 5.18 24.25
N LYS A 161 10.81 3.99 24.43
CA LYS A 161 11.09 3.16 25.60
C LYS A 161 12.57 2.76 25.59
N VAL A 162 13.20 2.75 26.76
CA VAL A 162 14.57 2.24 26.96
C VAL A 162 14.56 1.21 28.06
N ARG A 163 15.44 0.20 27.95
CA ARG A 163 15.62 -0.83 28.97
C ARG A 163 17.07 -0.93 29.39
N ASP A 164 17.31 -0.99 30.69
CA ASP A 164 18.61 -1.30 31.27
C ASP A 164 18.43 -2.07 32.58
N ASN A 165 19.20 -3.15 32.77
CA ASN A 165 19.13 -4.03 33.94
C ASN A 165 17.70 -4.51 34.24
N ASN A 166 16.97 -4.91 33.20
CA ASN A 166 15.56 -5.35 33.25
C ASN A 166 14.57 -4.30 33.79
N LYS A 167 14.95 -3.03 33.83
CA LYS A 167 14.08 -1.91 34.21
C LYS A 167 13.90 -0.97 33.03
N TYR A 168 12.79 -0.24 33.03
CA TYR A 168 12.38 0.62 31.94
C TYR A 168 12.35 2.10 32.34
N SER A 169 12.51 2.94 31.32
CA SER A 169 12.19 4.37 31.29
C SER A 169 11.95 4.77 29.84
N PHE A 170 11.92 6.06 29.56
CA PHE A 170 11.77 6.63 28.23
C PHE A 170 12.83 7.68 27.96
N VAL A 171 13.15 7.84 26.69
CA VAL A 171 14.01 8.90 26.17
C VAL A 171 13.23 9.71 25.13
N ASN A 172 13.38 11.03 25.11
CA ASN A 172 12.83 11.86 24.04
C ASN A 172 13.78 11.98 22.85
N THR A 173 13.36 12.67 21.79
CA THR A 173 14.16 12.90 20.58
C THR A 173 15.45 13.69 20.80
N SER A 174 15.58 14.40 21.92
CA SER A 174 16.83 15.08 22.31
C SER A 174 17.80 14.16 23.08
N GLY A 175 17.45 12.89 23.30
CA GLY A 175 18.27 11.95 24.07
C GLY A 175 18.11 12.07 25.59
N ASN A 176 17.17 12.88 26.07
CA ASN A 176 16.95 13.09 27.51
C ASN A 176 16.04 12.01 28.08
N LEU A 177 16.44 11.41 29.21
CA LEU A 177 15.58 10.49 29.96
C LEU A 177 14.41 11.26 30.60
N ILE A 178 13.21 10.71 30.48
CA ILE A 178 11.98 11.27 31.08
C ILE A 178 11.92 11.01 32.59
N SER A 179 12.48 9.88 33.04
CA SER A 179 12.70 9.58 34.45
C SER A 179 13.94 8.70 34.63
N PRO A 180 14.45 8.52 35.86
CA PRO A 180 15.37 7.43 36.16
C PRO A 180 14.79 6.08 35.71
N ILE A 181 15.67 5.14 35.36
CA ILE A 181 15.30 3.77 34.98
C ILE A 181 14.87 3.01 36.24
N GLN A 182 13.57 2.77 36.38
CA GLN A 182 12.99 2.25 37.62
C GLN A 182 11.75 1.37 37.43
N PHE A 183 11.12 1.39 36.26
CA PHE A 183 9.86 0.67 36.02
C PHE A 183 10.10 -0.81 35.72
N ASP A 184 9.25 -1.67 36.25
CA ASP A 184 9.26 -3.12 35.99
C ASP A 184 8.84 -3.45 34.56
N ASP A 185 7.91 -2.65 34.02
CA ASP A 185 7.39 -2.77 32.65
C ASP A 185 6.86 -1.41 32.17
N ALA A 186 6.71 -1.25 30.85
CA ALA A 186 6.23 -0.03 30.22
C ALA A 186 5.60 -0.28 28.85
N ARG A 187 4.47 0.39 28.58
CA ARG A 187 3.84 0.53 27.26
C ARG A 187 4.33 1.82 26.58
N ASP A 188 3.98 2.02 25.32
CA ASP A 188 4.47 3.17 24.55
C ASP A 188 3.74 4.47 24.94
N PHE A 189 4.39 5.61 24.74
CA PHE A 189 3.76 6.93 24.93
C PHE A 189 2.69 7.16 23.86
N VAL A 190 1.49 7.49 24.29
CA VAL A 190 0.36 7.91 23.45
C VAL A 190 -0.31 9.11 24.12
N ASP A 191 -0.55 10.18 23.36
CA ASP A 191 -1.19 11.41 23.84
C ASP A 191 -0.55 11.99 25.13
N GLY A 192 0.78 11.96 25.21
CA GLY A 192 1.55 12.56 26.31
C GLY A 192 1.59 11.76 27.62
N ILE A 193 1.09 10.51 27.63
CA ILE A 193 1.19 9.60 28.77
C ILE A 193 1.59 8.19 28.34
N ALA A 194 2.15 7.41 29.27
CA ALA A 194 2.46 6.00 29.06
C ALA A 194 2.08 5.14 30.27
N PRO A 195 1.42 3.99 30.10
CA PRO A 195 1.27 3.00 31.14
C PRO A 195 2.63 2.42 31.57
N VAL A 196 2.87 2.38 32.88
CA VAL A 196 4.10 1.83 33.47
C VAL A 196 3.78 1.01 34.72
N LYS A 197 4.57 -0.05 34.94
CA LYS A 197 4.49 -0.89 36.13
C LYS A 197 5.60 -0.53 37.10
N LYS A 198 5.27 -0.25 38.35
CA LYS A 198 6.23 0.01 39.42
C LYS A 198 5.83 -0.72 40.69
N ASP A 199 6.75 -1.50 41.25
CA ASP A 199 6.58 -2.23 42.50
C ASP A 199 5.32 -3.11 42.48
N GLY A 200 5.10 -3.79 41.35
CA GLY A 200 4.00 -4.73 41.15
C GLY A 200 2.66 -4.11 40.74
N SER A 201 2.52 -2.78 40.73
CA SER A 201 1.27 -2.11 40.35
C SER A 201 1.41 -1.27 39.08
N TRP A 202 0.37 -1.28 38.25
CA TRP A 202 0.29 -0.42 37.07
C TRP A 202 -0.17 0.99 37.40
N GLY A 203 0.23 1.93 36.56
CA GLY A 203 -0.12 3.34 36.63
C GLY A 203 0.29 4.03 35.35
N ILE A 204 0.38 5.36 35.38
CA ILE A 204 0.79 6.16 34.23
C ILE A 204 1.96 7.06 34.59
N ILE A 205 2.78 7.38 33.59
CA ILE A 205 3.78 8.44 33.64
C ILE A 205 3.47 9.50 32.57
N ASP A 206 3.66 10.78 32.90
CA ASP A 206 3.55 11.89 31.96
C ASP A 206 4.90 12.28 31.35
N GLU A 207 4.89 13.20 30.37
CA GLU A 207 6.10 13.72 29.69
C GLU A 207 7.09 14.42 30.62
N LYS A 208 6.65 14.82 31.82
CA LYS A 208 7.49 15.46 32.85
C LYS A 208 8.08 14.44 33.83
N GLY A 209 7.76 13.15 33.65
CA GLY A 209 8.22 12.07 34.51
C GLY A 209 7.38 11.86 35.78
N ASN A 210 6.21 12.48 35.89
CA ASN A 210 5.33 12.31 37.04
C ASN A 210 4.58 10.97 36.94
N PHE A 211 4.77 10.10 37.94
CA PHE A 211 4.10 8.81 38.01
C PHE A 211 2.83 8.87 38.89
N SER A 212 1.71 8.37 38.36
CA SER A 212 0.44 8.18 39.07
C SER A 212 0.10 6.69 39.16
N LYS A 213 0.04 6.15 40.38
CA LYS A 213 -0.23 4.73 40.64
C LYS A 213 -1.73 4.43 40.57
N PHE A 214 -2.10 3.32 39.94
CA PHE A 214 -3.45 2.75 39.94
C PHE A 214 -3.46 1.34 40.57
N ASP A 215 -4.66 0.82 40.86
CA ASP A 215 -4.85 -0.51 41.46
C ASP A 215 -5.28 -1.55 40.41
N PHE A 216 -4.46 -1.73 39.37
CA PHE A 216 -4.68 -2.71 38.29
C PHE A 216 -3.54 -3.72 38.22
N ASP A 217 -3.89 -4.94 37.80
CA ASP A 217 -2.96 -6.07 37.67
C ASP A 217 -2.21 -6.00 36.32
N ASP A 218 -2.89 -5.49 35.28
CA ASP A 218 -2.34 -5.13 33.97
C ASP A 218 -3.00 -3.89 33.35
N MET A 219 -2.30 -3.23 32.43
CA MET A 219 -2.77 -2.04 31.71
C MET A 219 -2.12 -1.93 30.32
N GLU A 220 -2.96 -1.77 29.29
CA GLU A 220 -2.51 -1.56 27.91
C GLU A 220 -2.38 -0.08 27.54
N ALA A 221 -1.77 0.19 26.38
CA ALA A 221 -1.63 1.55 25.85
C ALA A 221 -2.98 2.26 25.68
N PHE A 222 -2.98 3.58 25.87
CA PHE A 222 -4.15 4.40 25.66
C PHE A 222 -4.48 4.52 24.18
N GLN A 223 -5.78 4.58 23.89
CA GLN A 223 -6.34 4.99 22.60
C GLN A 223 -7.56 5.88 22.87
N ASP A 224 -7.55 7.10 22.34
CA ASP A 224 -8.59 8.11 22.55
C ASP A 224 -8.96 8.33 24.04
N GLY A 225 -7.94 8.37 24.91
CA GLY A 225 -8.11 8.60 26.35
C GLY A 225 -8.63 7.42 27.17
N LEU A 226 -8.75 6.23 26.58
CA LEU A 226 -9.13 4.99 27.26
C LEU A 226 -8.03 3.93 27.15
N ALA A 227 -7.87 3.11 28.19
CA ALA A 227 -6.94 2.00 28.21
C ALA A 227 -7.64 0.71 28.69
N PRO A 228 -7.40 -0.44 28.03
CA PRO A 228 -7.70 -1.75 28.60
C PRO A 228 -6.95 -1.94 29.91
N VAL A 229 -7.68 -2.37 30.95
CA VAL A 229 -7.14 -2.64 32.28
C VAL A 229 -7.60 -4.00 32.77
N GLU A 230 -6.71 -4.71 33.45
CA GLU A 230 -6.99 -6.01 34.05
C GLU A 230 -7.10 -5.92 35.57
N LYS A 231 -8.12 -6.58 36.13
CA LYS A 231 -8.25 -6.80 37.57
C LYS A 231 -8.92 -8.14 37.84
N ASN A 232 -8.31 -8.97 38.69
CA ASN A 232 -8.82 -10.30 39.04
C ASN A 232 -9.10 -11.18 37.80
N ASP A 233 -8.11 -11.29 36.91
CA ASP A 233 -8.16 -12.10 35.66
C ASP A 233 -9.27 -11.71 34.67
N LYS A 234 -9.75 -10.47 34.76
CA LYS A 234 -10.76 -9.91 33.85
C LYS A 234 -10.35 -8.54 33.35
N TRP A 235 -10.75 -8.25 32.12
CA TRP A 235 -10.45 -7.02 31.41
C TRP A 235 -11.66 -6.08 31.36
N GLY A 236 -11.38 -4.79 31.51
CA GLY A 236 -12.29 -3.66 31.42
C GLY A 236 -11.58 -2.42 30.84
N LEU A 237 -12.16 -1.24 30.97
CA LEU A 237 -11.59 0.01 30.47
C LEU A 237 -11.47 1.03 31.60
N ALA A 238 -10.38 1.79 31.60
CA ALA A 238 -10.21 2.96 32.45
C ALA A 238 -9.84 4.19 31.62
N ASN A 239 -10.16 5.37 32.14
CA ASN A 239 -9.72 6.65 31.57
C ASN A 239 -8.31 7.03 32.08
N THR A 240 -7.81 8.18 31.63
CA THR A 240 -6.47 8.70 31.99
C THR A 240 -6.29 9.04 33.48
N LYS A 241 -7.37 9.08 34.27
CA LYS A 241 -7.32 9.26 35.73
C LYS A 241 -7.35 7.92 36.49
N GLY A 242 -7.40 6.80 35.78
CA GLY A 242 -7.57 5.46 36.36
C GLY A 242 -9.01 5.17 36.80
N GLU A 243 -9.98 6.00 36.43
CA GLU A 243 -11.39 5.75 36.72
C GLU A 243 -11.95 4.72 35.72
N LEU A 244 -12.63 3.69 36.23
CA LEU A 244 -13.23 2.66 35.40
C LEU A 244 -14.38 3.25 34.55
N VAL A 245 -14.26 3.07 33.24
CA VAL A 245 -15.32 3.35 32.25
C VAL A 245 -16.12 2.08 31.96
N LEU A 246 -15.45 0.92 31.96
CA LEU A 246 -16.06 -0.39 31.83
C LEU A 246 -15.48 -1.31 32.90
N THR A 247 -16.34 -1.82 33.79
CA THR A 247 -15.90 -2.71 34.87
C THR A 247 -15.26 -3.97 34.29
N PRO A 248 -14.11 -4.43 34.84
CA PRO A 248 -13.48 -5.68 34.42
C PRO A 248 -14.42 -6.89 34.49
N GLN A 249 -14.78 -7.42 33.32
CA GLN A 249 -15.74 -8.53 33.21
C GLN A 249 -15.44 -9.49 32.05
N PHE A 250 -14.61 -9.10 31.08
CA PHE A 250 -14.29 -9.89 29.90
C PHE A 250 -13.00 -10.68 30.09
N LYS A 251 -12.82 -11.77 29.34
CA LYS A 251 -11.56 -12.53 29.35
C LYS A 251 -10.43 -11.78 28.65
N SER A 252 -10.76 -10.98 27.64
CA SER A 252 -9.86 -10.01 27.01
C SER A 252 -10.66 -8.93 26.29
N ILE A 253 -10.06 -7.76 26.11
CA ILE A 253 -10.61 -6.70 25.28
C ILE A 253 -9.51 -6.09 24.39
N SER A 254 -9.89 -5.51 23.25
CA SER A 254 -8.96 -4.77 22.38
C SER A 254 -9.74 -3.81 21.48
N PHE A 255 -9.17 -2.66 21.15
CA PHE A 255 -9.79 -1.74 20.20
C PHE A 255 -9.75 -2.31 18.78
N LEU A 256 -10.89 -2.22 18.08
CA LEU A 256 -10.97 -2.51 16.64
C LEU A 256 -10.77 -1.24 15.81
N ASN A 257 -11.32 -0.13 16.31
CA ASN A 257 -11.13 1.22 15.78
C ASN A 257 -11.41 2.24 16.91
N LYS A 258 -11.60 3.51 16.56
CA LYS A 258 -11.92 4.59 17.52
C LYS A 258 -13.27 4.44 18.22
N ASP A 259 -14.20 3.62 17.74
CA ASP A 259 -15.57 3.54 18.27
C ASP A 259 -15.91 2.13 18.81
N LEU A 260 -15.27 1.10 18.28
CA LEU A 260 -15.59 -0.31 18.52
C LEU A 260 -14.49 -1.05 19.26
N ILE A 261 -14.91 -1.91 20.18
CA ILE A 261 -14.05 -2.71 21.04
C ILE A 261 -14.41 -4.18 20.87
N LYS A 262 -13.43 -4.98 20.46
CA LYS A 262 -13.53 -6.45 20.45
C LYS A 262 -13.39 -6.96 21.87
N VAL A 263 -14.32 -7.82 22.28
CA VAL A 263 -14.30 -8.48 23.60
C VAL A 263 -14.32 -9.99 23.45
N ASN A 264 -13.63 -10.70 24.33
CA ASN A 264 -13.76 -12.14 24.49
C ASN A 264 -14.60 -12.46 25.73
N ASN A 265 -15.72 -13.15 25.53
CA ASN A 265 -16.56 -13.65 26.59
C ASN A 265 -16.69 -15.17 26.46
N GLN A 266 -16.25 -15.90 27.49
CA GLN A 266 -16.33 -17.37 27.54
C GLN A 266 -15.71 -18.11 26.32
N GLY A 267 -14.72 -17.51 25.66
CA GLY A 267 -14.03 -18.10 24.51
C GLY A 267 -14.47 -17.54 23.16
N PHE A 268 -15.63 -16.89 23.08
CA PHE A 268 -16.14 -16.29 21.85
C PHE A 268 -15.92 -14.78 21.81
N PHE A 269 -15.82 -14.24 20.61
CA PHE A 269 -15.61 -12.82 20.37
C PHE A 269 -16.90 -12.10 19.96
N GLY A 270 -17.08 -10.90 20.49
CA GLY A 270 -18.13 -9.96 20.17
C GLY A 270 -17.60 -8.53 20.06
N ILE A 271 -18.49 -7.57 19.79
CA ILE A 271 -18.15 -6.15 19.66
C ILE A 271 -19.06 -5.33 20.57
N ILE A 272 -18.45 -4.43 21.35
CA ILE A 272 -19.14 -3.42 22.14
C ILE A 272 -18.69 -2.02 21.69
N ASP A 273 -19.47 -1.00 22.04
CA ASP A 273 -18.99 0.39 22.00
C ASP A 273 -18.20 0.76 23.27
N LYS A 274 -17.65 1.98 23.31
CA LYS A 274 -16.89 2.52 24.46
C LYS A 274 -17.68 2.61 25.77
N THR A 275 -19.02 2.57 25.73
CA THR A 275 -19.88 2.57 26.92
C THR A 275 -20.15 1.17 27.47
N GLY A 276 -19.73 0.13 26.74
CA GLY A 276 -20.03 -1.26 27.06
C GLY A 276 -21.33 -1.76 26.45
N LYS A 277 -22.01 -0.96 25.61
CA LYS A 277 -23.21 -1.42 24.90
C LYS A 277 -22.80 -2.44 23.85
N GLU A 278 -23.47 -3.58 23.87
CA GLU A 278 -23.30 -4.62 22.86
C GLU A 278 -23.75 -4.12 21.48
N ILE A 279 -22.86 -4.29 20.49
CA ILE A 279 -23.12 -4.05 19.07
C ILE A 279 -23.25 -5.39 18.34
N ILE A 280 -22.37 -6.33 18.65
CA ILE A 280 -22.37 -7.70 18.14
C ILE A 280 -22.16 -8.67 19.30
N ASP A 281 -23.10 -9.61 19.47
CA ASP A 281 -23.03 -10.68 20.45
C ASP A 281 -21.75 -11.52 20.34
N ALA A 282 -21.24 -11.98 21.48
CA ALA A 282 -20.02 -12.76 21.60
C ALA A 282 -20.26 -14.22 21.20
N LYS A 283 -20.30 -14.47 19.89
CA LYS A 283 -20.57 -15.80 19.29
C LYS A 283 -19.65 -16.20 18.15
N TYR A 284 -18.60 -15.41 17.90
CA TYR A 284 -17.65 -15.63 16.80
C TYR A 284 -16.37 -16.25 17.33
N ASP A 285 -15.74 -17.12 16.53
CA ASP A 285 -14.48 -17.77 16.88
C ASP A 285 -13.30 -16.80 16.80
N SER A 286 -13.38 -15.83 15.87
CA SER A 286 -12.40 -14.74 15.76
C SER A 286 -13.03 -13.48 15.12
N ILE A 287 -12.46 -12.31 15.46
CA ILE A 287 -12.75 -11.02 14.81
C ILE A 287 -11.41 -10.33 14.55
N LEU A 288 -11.13 -10.04 13.27
CA LEU A 288 -9.85 -9.53 12.79
C LEU A 288 -10.06 -8.22 12.01
N PRO A 289 -9.21 -7.20 12.20
CA PRO A 289 -9.19 -6.03 11.33
C PRO A 289 -8.80 -6.41 9.90
N SER A 290 -9.47 -5.78 8.94
CA SER A 290 -9.18 -5.82 7.51
C SER A 290 -8.90 -4.40 6.99
N GLY A 291 -8.37 -4.29 5.77
CA GLY A 291 -8.21 -3.01 5.08
C GLY A 291 -9.53 -2.26 4.89
N GLU A 292 -9.43 -0.94 4.66
CA GLU A 292 -10.53 -0.05 4.27
C GLU A 292 -11.73 0.03 5.23
N GLY A 293 -11.53 -0.23 6.52
CA GLY A 293 -12.59 -0.04 7.51
C GLY A 293 -13.59 -1.20 7.60
N TYR A 294 -13.12 -2.41 7.34
CA TYR A 294 -13.86 -3.64 7.52
C TYR A 294 -13.21 -4.55 8.58
N PHE A 295 -14.00 -5.45 9.14
CA PHE A 295 -13.57 -6.52 10.03
C PHE A 295 -14.01 -7.85 9.45
N ILE A 296 -13.12 -8.83 9.48
CA ILE A 296 -13.44 -10.21 9.13
C ILE A 296 -13.88 -10.92 10.41
N VAL A 297 -15.01 -11.60 10.33
CA VAL A 297 -15.53 -12.44 11.42
C VAL A 297 -15.53 -13.90 11.01
N GLU A 298 -15.11 -14.76 11.93
CA GLU A 298 -15.09 -16.21 11.73
C GLU A 298 -16.14 -16.87 12.61
N LYS A 299 -16.90 -17.80 12.03
CA LYS A 299 -17.79 -18.67 12.77
C LYS A 299 -17.88 -20.03 12.09
N ASP A 300 -17.69 -21.10 12.85
CA ASP A 300 -17.82 -22.47 12.36
C ASP A 300 -16.95 -22.70 11.10
N SER A 301 -15.71 -22.17 11.11
CA SER A 301 -14.74 -22.18 10.00
C SER A 301 -15.17 -21.46 8.72
N ASN A 302 -16.20 -20.60 8.79
CA ASN A 302 -16.62 -19.73 7.70
C ASN A 302 -16.34 -18.26 8.04
N TYR A 303 -16.09 -17.45 7.01
CA TYR A 303 -15.72 -16.05 7.14
C TYR A 303 -16.78 -15.13 6.58
N GLY A 304 -17.00 -14.02 7.29
CA GLY A 304 -17.93 -12.94 6.97
C GLY A 304 -17.30 -11.57 7.15
N ILE A 305 -18.04 -10.51 6.83
CA ILE A 305 -17.58 -9.12 6.84
C ILE A 305 -18.51 -8.26 7.70
N ILE A 306 -17.92 -7.42 8.54
CA ILE A 306 -18.58 -6.37 9.32
C ILE A 306 -17.90 -5.03 8.98
N ASN A 307 -18.65 -3.92 8.94
CA ASN A 307 -18.06 -2.59 8.70
C ASN A 307 -17.59 -1.89 9.99
N THR A 308 -16.99 -0.70 9.86
CA THR A 308 -16.53 0.14 10.98
C THR A 308 -17.59 0.56 11.99
N LYS A 309 -18.89 0.43 11.66
CA LYS A 309 -20.01 0.74 12.55
C LYS A 309 -20.54 -0.49 13.29
N GLY A 310 -20.00 -1.67 13.00
CA GLY A 310 -20.47 -2.93 13.58
C GLY A 310 -21.67 -3.52 12.85
N GLU A 311 -21.99 -3.04 11.64
CA GLU A 311 -23.08 -3.58 10.82
C GLU A 311 -22.59 -4.82 10.07
N MET A 312 -23.36 -5.92 10.15
CA MET A 312 -23.07 -7.14 9.41
C MET A 312 -23.30 -6.92 7.91
N ILE A 313 -22.24 -7.03 7.12
CA ILE A 313 -22.25 -6.85 5.67
C ILE A 313 -22.44 -8.21 4.98
N ILE A 314 -21.63 -9.18 5.37
CA ILE A 314 -21.69 -10.56 4.87
C ILE A 314 -21.65 -11.49 6.08
N SER A 315 -22.69 -12.31 6.27
CA SER A 315 -22.65 -13.35 7.30
C SER A 315 -21.60 -14.42 6.96
N PRO A 316 -20.95 -15.05 7.95
CA PRO A 316 -20.03 -16.16 7.73
C PRO A 316 -20.56 -17.21 6.74
N GLN A 317 -19.96 -17.29 5.56
CA GLN A 317 -20.35 -18.24 4.51
C GLN A 317 -19.22 -18.62 3.53
N PHE A 318 -18.07 -17.94 3.61
CA PHE A 318 -16.93 -18.18 2.71
C PHE A 318 -15.82 -18.96 3.41
N ASP A 319 -15.07 -19.77 2.67
CA ASP A 319 -13.90 -20.50 3.19
C ASP A 319 -12.79 -19.55 3.67
N TRP A 320 -12.65 -18.38 3.04
CA TRP A 320 -11.67 -17.35 3.40
C TRP A 320 -11.99 -15.99 2.75
N ILE A 321 -11.52 -14.90 3.34
CA ILE A 321 -11.58 -13.53 2.79
C ILE A 321 -10.16 -12.97 2.74
N TYR A 322 -9.67 -12.61 1.55
CA TYR A 322 -8.27 -12.21 1.31
C TYR A 322 -8.04 -10.72 1.39
N ASP A 323 -8.83 -9.94 0.66
CA ASP A 323 -8.69 -8.49 0.56
C ASP A 323 -10.08 -7.88 0.40
N ILE A 324 -10.27 -6.68 0.94
CA ILE A 324 -11.50 -5.91 0.83
C ILE A 324 -11.11 -4.50 0.37
N ARG A 325 -11.52 -4.14 -0.85
CA ARG A 325 -11.27 -2.83 -1.45
C ARG A 325 -12.44 -2.33 -2.28
N GLU A 326 -12.72 -1.03 -2.21
CA GLU A 326 -13.72 -0.35 -3.06
C GLU A 326 -15.08 -1.08 -3.08
N ASP A 327 -15.58 -1.44 -1.90
CA ASP A 327 -16.83 -2.20 -1.72
C ASP A 327 -16.85 -3.60 -2.37
N LYS A 328 -15.68 -4.20 -2.60
CA LYS A 328 -15.51 -5.57 -3.10
C LYS A 328 -14.60 -6.36 -2.20
N ALA A 329 -14.82 -7.67 -2.11
CA ALA A 329 -13.95 -8.59 -1.39
C ALA A 329 -13.52 -9.75 -2.29
N ILE A 330 -12.23 -10.10 -2.23
CA ILE A 330 -11.70 -11.33 -2.81
C ILE A 330 -11.94 -12.45 -1.79
N VAL A 331 -12.75 -13.42 -2.16
CA VAL A 331 -13.15 -14.54 -1.29
C VAL A 331 -12.73 -15.86 -1.88
N LYS A 332 -12.54 -16.84 -1.01
CA LYS A 332 -12.47 -18.24 -1.38
C LYS A 332 -13.77 -18.91 -1.00
N ASP A 333 -14.37 -19.57 -1.98
CA ASP A 333 -15.65 -20.24 -1.87
C ASP A 333 -15.51 -21.65 -2.48
N HIS A 334 -15.70 -22.68 -1.66
CA HIS A 334 -15.54 -24.09 -2.02
C HIS A 334 -14.24 -24.39 -2.78
N GLY A 335 -13.12 -23.85 -2.29
CA GLY A 335 -11.78 -24.09 -2.85
C GLY A 335 -11.37 -23.20 -4.03
N LYS A 336 -12.25 -22.31 -4.51
CA LYS A 336 -11.97 -21.43 -5.65
C LYS A 336 -12.15 -19.95 -5.30
N PHE A 337 -11.49 -19.07 -6.05
CA PHE A 337 -11.49 -17.63 -5.77
C PHE A 337 -12.61 -16.92 -6.54
N ALA A 338 -13.33 -16.04 -5.87
CA ALA A 338 -14.37 -15.19 -6.42
C ALA A 338 -14.22 -13.75 -5.92
N ILE A 339 -14.88 -12.82 -6.59
CA ILE A 339 -15.05 -11.44 -6.12
C ILE A 339 -16.52 -11.29 -5.74
N VAL A 340 -16.77 -10.74 -4.56
CA VAL A 340 -18.10 -10.40 -4.06
C VAL A 340 -18.17 -8.91 -3.80
N ASN A 341 -19.33 -8.30 -3.96
CA ASN A 341 -19.54 -6.93 -3.49
C ASN A 341 -19.89 -6.92 -1.99
N THR A 342 -19.99 -5.73 -1.39
CA THR A 342 -20.45 -5.52 -0.01
C THR A 342 -21.93 -5.90 0.23
N SER A 343 -22.69 -6.35 -0.78
CA SER A 343 -23.98 -7.01 -0.53
C SER A 343 -23.88 -8.54 -0.47
N GLY A 344 -22.67 -9.09 -0.56
CA GLY A 344 -22.42 -10.53 -0.56
C GLY A 344 -22.76 -11.23 -1.89
N LYS A 345 -23.08 -10.46 -2.95
CA LYS A 345 -23.34 -11.01 -4.28
C LYS A 345 -22.01 -11.30 -4.98
N ILE A 346 -21.83 -12.55 -5.41
CA ILE A 346 -20.74 -12.94 -6.31
C ILE A 346 -20.86 -12.15 -7.61
N THR A 347 -19.88 -11.29 -7.87
CA THR A 347 -19.77 -10.52 -9.12
C THR A 347 -18.96 -11.27 -10.15
N VAL A 348 -18.06 -12.17 -9.72
CA VAL A 348 -17.13 -12.90 -10.59
C VAL A 348 -17.11 -14.38 -10.24
N LYS A 349 -17.37 -15.24 -11.24
CA LYS A 349 -17.46 -16.68 -11.01
C LYS A 349 -16.09 -17.30 -10.69
N PRO A 350 -16.06 -18.35 -9.86
CA PRO A 350 -14.84 -19.04 -9.49
C PRO A 350 -14.23 -19.85 -10.65
N GLU A 351 -13.38 -19.20 -11.45
CA GLU A 351 -12.64 -19.82 -12.55
C GLU A 351 -11.10 -19.75 -12.44
N PHE A 352 -10.58 -18.96 -11.49
CA PHE A 352 -9.15 -18.80 -11.24
C PHE A 352 -8.71 -19.60 -10.02
N ASP A 353 -7.48 -20.13 -10.07
CA ASP A 353 -6.86 -20.84 -8.95
C ASP A 353 -6.36 -19.87 -7.88
N MET A 354 -6.11 -18.61 -8.26
CA MET A 354 -5.74 -17.51 -7.36
C MET A 354 -6.08 -16.16 -7.98
N ILE A 355 -6.59 -15.25 -7.16
CA ILE A 355 -6.76 -13.82 -7.46
C ILE A 355 -5.91 -13.05 -6.44
N TYR A 356 -4.97 -12.24 -6.92
CA TYR A 356 -4.13 -11.38 -6.08
C TYR A 356 -4.82 -10.03 -5.85
N SER A 357 -4.31 -9.21 -4.94
CA SER A 357 -4.82 -7.87 -4.69
C SER A 357 -4.85 -7.02 -5.96
N PHE A 358 -5.81 -6.10 -6.02
CA PHE A 358 -5.89 -5.13 -7.10
C PHE A 358 -4.80 -4.08 -6.94
N HIS A 359 -4.07 -3.83 -8.03
CA HIS A 359 -3.11 -2.73 -8.16
C HIS A 359 -3.43 -2.00 -9.47
N GLU A 360 -3.60 -0.68 -9.40
CA GLU A 360 -3.97 0.15 -10.56
C GLU A 360 -5.19 -0.41 -11.32
N GLY A 361 -6.23 -0.84 -10.60
CA GLY A 361 -7.47 -1.37 -11.17
C GLY A 361 -7.39 -2.73 -11.87
N LEU A 362 -6.24 -3.42 -11.84
CA LEU A 362 -6.10 -4.79 -12.32
C LEU A 362 -5.62 -5.72 -11.20
N ALA A 363 -6.20 -6.91 -11.12
CA ALA A 363 -5.71 -7.99 -10.28
C ALA A 363 -4.95 -8.99 -11.14
N ARG A 364 -3.73 -9.33 -10.72
CA ARG A 364 -3.02 -10.49 -11.25
C ARG A 364 -3.81 -11.74 -10.88
N VAL A 365 -3.94 -12.68 -11.81
CA VAL A 365 -4.65 -13.95 -11.59
C VAL A 365 -3.81 -15.12 -12.05
N LYS A 366 -4.04 -16.28 -11.42
CA LYS A 366 -3.42 -17.55 -11.78
C LYS A 366 -4.46 -18.54 -12.28
N LYS A 367 -4.18 -19.15 -13.42
CA LYS A 367 -4.97 -20.27 -13.99
C LYS A 367 -4.01 -21.35 -14.48
N GLY A 368 -4.06 -22.52 -13.85
CA GLY A 368 -3.02 -23.54 -13.93
C GLY A 368 -1.67 -23.01 -13.47
N SER A 369 -0.65 -23.12 -14.33
CA SER A 369 0.70 -22.59 -14.07
C SER A 369 0.93 -21.20 -14.66
N LYS A 370 -0.10 -20.54 -15.22
CA LYS A 370 0.05 -19.30 -15.98
C LYS A 370 -0.61 -18.11 -15.27
N PHE A 371 -0.02 -16.94 -15.50
CA PHE A 371 -0.46 -15.66 -14.96
C PHE A 371 -1.06 -14.77 -16.05
N GLY A 372 -2.14 -14.09 -15.68
CA GLY A 372 -2.86 -13.10 -16.47
C GLY A 372 -3.42 -12.01 -15.56
N PHE A 373 -4.34 -11.19 -16.07
CA PHE A 373 -4.91 -10.07 -15.32
C PHE A 373 -6.41 -9.90 -15.59
N ILE A 374 -7.17 -9.61 -14.53
CA ILE A 374 -8.59 -9.26 -14.59
C ILE A 374 -8.78 -7.82 -14.12
N ASN A 375 -9.84 -7.17 -14.59
CA ASN A 375 -10.30 -5.91 -14.01
C ASN A 375 -11.18 -6.15 -12.78
N ASP A 376 -11.62 -5.05 -12.17
CA ASP A 376 -12.47 -4.98 -10.99
C ASP A 376 -13.90 -5.54 -11.21
N LEU A 377 -14.31 -5.74 -12.46
CA LEU A 377 -15.52 -6.46 -12.86
C LEU A 377 -15.27 -7.97 -13.05
N GLY A 378 -14.03 -8.43 -12.84
CA GLY A 378 -13.60 -9.81 -13.06
C GLY A 378 -13.45 -10.24 -14.50
N LYS A 379 -13.51 -9.30 -15.45
CA LYS A 379 -13.28 -9.60 -16.86
C LYS A 379 -11.78 -9.77 -17.08
N THR A 380 -11.37 -10.87 -17.70
CA THR A 380 -10.00 -11.05 -18.20
C THR A 380 -9.63 -9.92 -19.15
N VAL A 381 -8.62 -9.15 -18.76
CA VAL A 381 -8.02 -8.08 -19.58
C VAL A 381 -6.80 -8.63 -20.31
N ILE A 382 -6.02 -9.48 -19.63
CA ILE A 382 -4.82 -10.11 -20.18
C ILE A 382 -4.91 -11.61 -19.89
N GLU A 383 -4.96 -12.41 -20.95
CA GLU A 383 -5.12 -13.85 -20.84
C GLU A 383 -3.98 -14.51 -20.04
N PRO A 384 -4.26 -15.50 -19.17
CA PRO A 384 -3.25 -16.24 -18.43
C PRO A 384 -2.29 -17.01 -19.35
N THR A 385 -1.21 -16.37 -19.76
CA THR A 385 -0.22 -16.93 -20.72
C THR A 385 1.23 -16.76 -20.27
N TYR A 386 1.48 -15.95 -19.25
CA TYR A 386 2.82 -15.71 -18.71
C TYR A 386 3.20 -16.78 -17.70
N ASP A 387 4.47 -17.16 -17.66
CA ASP A 387 5.01 -18.09 -16.66
C ASP A 387 5.19 -17.43 -15.30
N ASP A 388 5.41 -16.11 -15.29
CA ASP A 388 5.41 -15.26 -14.10
C ASP A 388 5.01 -13.83 -14.46
N ALA A 389 4.47 -13.09 -13.49
CA ALA A 389 4.06 -11.71 -13.64
C ALA A 389 4.12 -10.98 -12.29
N SER A 390 4.50 -9.69 -12.26
CA SER A 390 4.31 -8.82 -11.10
C SER A 390 2.91 -8.20 -11.07
N ASP A 391 2.56 -7.55 -9.97
CA ASP A 391 1.41 -6.64 -9.93
C ASP A 391 1.76 -5.35 -10.71
N PHE A 392 0.73 -4.59 -11.10
CA PHE A 392 0.89 -3.34 -11.86
C PHE A 392 1.46 -2.22 -10.97
N ASN A 393 2.40 -1.46 -11.53
CA ASN A 393 3.06 -0.31 -10.92
C ASN A 393 3.56 0.65 -12.02
N ASP A 394 3.25 1.94 -11.87
CA ASP A 394 3.45 2.99 -12.87
C ASP A 394 2.88 2.61 -14.26
N GLY A 395 1.69 1.99 -14.29
CA GLY A 395 1.00 1.61 -15.52
C GLY A 395 1.59 0.38 -16.22
N THR A 396 2.56 -0.30 -15.61
CA THR A 396 3.24 -1.46 -16.19
C THR A 396 3.32 -2.65 -15.23
N ALA A 397 3.43 -3.86 -15.78
CA ALA A 397 3.71 -5.07 -15.02
C ALA A 397 4.88 -5.82 -15.65
N ILE A 398 5.78 -6.31 -14.81
CA ILE A 398 6.87 -7.21 -15.23
C ILE A 398 6.24 -8.54 -15.62
N VAL A 399 6.63 -9.09 -16.76
CA VAL A 399 6.18 -10.41 -17.20
C VAL A 399 7.31 -11.25 -17.75
N MET A 400 7.19 -12.56 -17.55
CA MET A 400 8.15 -13.57 -17.99
C MET A 400 7.43 -14.67 -18.76
N LYS A 401 8.05 -15.13 -19.84
CA LYS A 401 7.79 -16.47 -20.38
C LYS A 401 9.10 -17.23 -20.46
N ASN A 402 8.99 -18.54 -20.31
CA ASN A 402 10.10 -19.45 -20.49
C ASN A 402 10.16 -19.86 -21.97
N ASP A 403 11.20 -19.41 -22.69
CA ASP A 403 11.36 -19.75 -24.11
C ASP A 403 12.04 -21.11 -24.32
N GLY A 404 12.30 -21.86 -23.24
CA GLY A 404 12.97 -23.16 -23.25
C GLY A 404 14.51 -23.06 -23.21
N PRO A 405 15.21 -24.20 -23.16
CA PRO A 405 16.68 -24.22 -23.19
C PRO A 405 17.20 -23.85 -24.58
N THR A 406 18.21 -22.98 -24.63
CA THR A 406 19.02 -22.78 -25.84
C THR A 406 20.26 -23.67 -25.77
N TYR A 407 20.54 -24.41 -26.85
CA TYR A 407 21.71 -25.29 -26.94
C TYR A 407 22.82 -24.57 -27.70
N ASN A 408 23.90 -24.22 -27.01
CA ASN A 408 25.14 -23.76 -27.65
C ASN A 408 25.98 -24.99 -28.03
N ASN A 409 26.50 -25.02 -29.25
CA ASN A 409 27.24 -26.15 -29.84
C ASN A 409 28.58 -26.51 -29.16
N ASP A 410 28.91 -25.97 -27.98
CA ASP A 410 30.23 -26.18 -27.35
C ASP A 410 30.23 -26.32 -25.81
N SER A 411 29.09 -26.45 -25.13
CA SER A 411 29.11 -26.83 -23.70
C SER A 411 27.80 -27.41 -23.20
N SER A 412 27.91 -28.44 -22.36
CA SER A 412 26.84 -29.22 -21.75
C SER A 412 26.10 -28.50 -20.59
N ALA A 413 25.82 -27.19 -20.73
CA ALA A 413 25.03 -26.44 -19.77
C ALA A 413 23.82 -25.79 -20.45
N SER A 414 22.63 -26.35 -20.22
CA SER A 414 21.36 -25.73 -20.64
C SER A 414 21.10 -24.50 -19.76
N LYS A 415 21.35 -23.30 -20.27
CA LYS A 415 20.87 -22.07 -19.61
C LYS A 415 19.39 -21.91 -19.98
N MET A 416 18.50 -21.96 -18.99
CA MET A 416 17.08 -21.61 -19.20
C MET A 416 17.01 -20.14 -19.62
N ASN A 417 16.37 -19.86 -20.76
CA ASN A 417 16.20 -18.50 -21.25
C ASN A 417 14.91 -17.90 -20.68
N CYS A 418 14.99 -17.46 -19.41
CA CYS A 418 13.91 -16.72 -18.78
C CYS A 418 14.07 -15.24 -19.10
N ASN A 419 13.32 -14.77 -20.11
CA ASN A 419 13.38 -13.39 -20.54
C ASN A 419 12.25 -12.57 -19.92
N TRP A 420 12.64 -11.51 -19.23
CA TRP A 420 11.76 -10.56 -18.57
C TRP A 420 11.56 -9.31 -19.41
N GLY A 421 10.35 -8.78 -19.39
CA GLY A 421 9.94 -7.55 -20.06
C GLY A 421 8.80 -6.89 -19.31
N LEU A 422 8.27 -5.80 -19.86
CA LEU A 422 7.20 -5.04 -19.26
C LEU A 422 6.02 -4.95 -20.22
N ILE A 423 4.81 -5.15 -19.71
CA ILE A 423 3.57 -4.92 -20.44
C ILE A 423 2.78 -3.78 -19.79
N ASN A 424 1.96 -3.11 -20.56
CA ASN A 424 0.99 -2.15 -20.03
C ASN A 424 -0.31 -2.85 -19.62
N ARG A 425 -1.26 -2.06 -19.10
CA ARG A 425 -2.57 -2.52 -18.61
C ARG A 425 -3.47 -3.19 -19.65
N VAL A 426 -3.17 -3.09 -20.94
CA VAL A 426 -3.89 -3.81 -22.02
C VAL A 426 -3.11 -5.01 -22.56
N GLY A 427 -1.96 -5.34 -21.96
CA GLY A 427 -1.12 -6.46 -22.33
C GLY A 427 -0.14 -6.21 -23.48
N SER A 428 -0.06 -4.97 -23.99
CA SER A 428 0.92 -4.61 -25.01
C SER A 428 2.31 -4.53 -24.41
N VAL A 429 3.31 -5.02 -25.15
CA VAL A 429 4.72 -4.96 -24.75
C VAL A 429 5.19 -3.51 -24.74
N VAL A 430 5.62 -3.03 -23.58
CA VAL A 430 6.24 -1.72 -23.35
C VAL A 430 7.76 -1.84 -23.44
N VAL A 431 8.31 -2.89 -22.82
CA VAL A 431 9.72 -3.26 -22.90
C VAL A 431 9.81 -4.71 -23.32
N GLU A 432 10.52 -4.96 -24.42
CA GLU A 432 10.72 -6.31 -24.96
C GLU A 432 11.30 -7.26 -23.91
N ARG A 433 10.87 -8.53 -24.00
CA ARG A 433 11.39 -9.61 -23.17
C ARG A 433 12.79 -10.00 -23.62
N ASP A 434 13.77 -9.15 -23.30
CA ASP A 434 15.17 -9.27 -23.70
C ASP A 434 16.14 -9.25 -22.51
N PHE A 435 15.63 -9.11 -21.29
CA PHE A 435 16.44 -8.92 -20.08
C PHE A 435 16.47 -10.18 -19.21
N SER A 436 17.62 -10.42 -18.59
CA SER A 436 17.77 -11.45 -17.54
C SER A 436 17.07 -11.03 -16.24
N SER A 437 16.91 -9.73 -16.01
CA SER A 437 16.03 -9.15 -14.99
C SER A 437 15.66 -7.71 -15.37
N VAL A 438 14.49 -7.25 -14.93
CA VAL A 438 14.02 -5.87 -15.13
C VAL A 438 13.25 -5.41 -13.89
N THR A 439 13.33 -4.13 -13.55
CA THR A 439 12.56 -3.52 -12.46
C THR A 439 11.26 -2.90 -12.99
N ASN A 440 10.30 -2.62 -12.11
CA ASN A 440 9.17 -1.76 -12.46
C ASN A 440 9.67 -0.35 -12.81
N PHE A 441 8.87 0.39 -13.57
CA PHE A 441 9.08 1.82 -13.69
C PHE A 441 8.84 2.49 -12.34
N GLN A 442 9.68 3.47 -12.04
CA GLN A 442 9.44 4.43 -10.97
C GLN A 442 9.71 5.81 -11.54
N ASN A 443 8.68 6.65 -11.56
CA ASN A 443 8.71 7.96 -12.17
C ASN A 443 9.20 7.94 -13.64
N GLY A 444 8.78 6.92 -14.40
CA GLY A 444 9.15 6.75 -15.80
C GLY A 444 10.56 6.21 -16.07
N ILE A 445 11.26 5.72 -15.03
CA ILE A 445 12.60 5.11 -15.17
C ILE A 445 12.63 3.69 -14.58
N ALA A 446 13.22 2.75 -15.31
CA ALA A 446 13.45 1.37 -14.88
C ALA A 446 14.89 0.93 -15.17
N LEU A 447 15.33 -0.17 -14.55
CA LEU A 447 16.61 -0.82 -14.84
C LEU A 447 16.38 -2.19 -15.44
N GLY A 448 17.09 -2.49 -16.52
CA GLY A 448 17.19 -3.82 -17.10
C GLY A 448 18.63 -4.33 -17.04
N ARG A 449 18.81 -5.62 -16.79
CA ARG A 449 20.11 -6.30 -16.85
C ARG A 449 20.11 -7.32 -18.00
N LYS A 450 21.10 -7.22 -18.88
CA LYS A 450 21.35 -8.19 -19.95
C LYS A 450 22.85 -8.46 -20.05
N ASP A 451 23.26 -9.72 -19.96
CA ASP A 451 24.67 -10.16 -20.10
C ASP A 451 25.64 -9.28 -19.27
N ASP A 452 25.35 -9.12 -17.98
CA ASP A 452 26.11 -8.30 -17.02
C ASP A 452 26.20 -6.79 -17.32
N THR A 453 25.45 -6.32 -18.32
CA THR A 453 25.28 -4.90 -18.64
C THR A 453 24.01 -4.37 -18.00
N CYS A 454 24.13 -3.25 -17.28
CA CYS A 454 23.00 -2.48 -16.79
C CYS A 454 22.52 -1.53 -17.88
N THR A 455 21.20 -1.47 -18.10
CA THR A 455 20.55 -0.55 -19.01
C THR A 455 19.53 0.27 -18.22
N VAL A 456 19.69 1.60 -18.24
CA VAL A 456 18.63 2.52 -17.80
C VAL A 456 17.61 2.60 -18.93
N ILE A 457 16.35 2.35 -18.58
CA ILE A 457 15.20 2.39 -19.48
C ILE A 457 14.38 3.62 -19.09
N LYS A 458 14.25 4.61 -19.99
CA LYS A 458 13.45 5.82 -19.75
C LYS A 458 12.24 5.85 -20.65
N ASN A 459 11.06 6.06 -20.08
CA ASN A 459 9.84 6.28 -20.83
C ASN A 459 9.29 7.68 -20.53
N SER A 460 9.63 8.66 -21.37
CA SER A 460 9.21 10.06 -21.22
C SER A 460 7.70 10.30 -21.44
N SER A 461 6.94 9.26 -21.78
CA SER A 461 5.47 9.34 -21.78
C SER A 461 4.90 9.26 -20.36
N ILE A 462 5.72 8.87 -19.38
CA ILE A 462 5.43 8.84 -17.96
C ILE A 462 6.11 10.10 -17.37
N ASN A 463 5.40 11.23 -17.28
CA ASN A 463 5.93 12.53 -16.80
C ASN A 463 5.03 13.11 -15.68
N TYR A 464 5.67 13.68 -14.65
CA TYR A 464 5.03 14.31 -13.48
C TYR A 464 5.05 15.85 -13.63
N THR A 465 3.92 16.54 -13.40
CA THR A 465 3.85 18.03 -13.35
C THR A 465 3.58 18.54 -11.93
N THR A 466 4.37 19.50 -11.45
CA THR A 466 4.24 20.12 -10.11
C THR A 466 3.47 21.44 -10.17
N ASN A 467 2.45 21.69 -9.31
CA ASN A 467 1.95 23.06 -9.02
C ASN A 467 0.94 23.25 -7.85
N ASN A 468 1.38 24.07 -6.86
CA ASN A 468 0.70 25.02 -5.93
C ASN A 468 0.13 24.60 -4.54
N SER A 469 0.55 25.36 -3.52
CA SER A 469 0.25 25.25 -2.08
C SER A 469 -0.99 26.08 -1.63
N SER A 470 -1.77 25.60 -0.66
CA SER A 470 -2.98 26.22 -0.07
C SER A 470 -2.97 26.21 1.47
N VAL A 471 -3.89 26.89 2.18
CA VAL A 471 -3.89 27.07 3.66
C VAL A 471 -5.11 26.41 4.36
N ASP A 472 -5.95 25.68 3.63
CA ASP A 472 -7.18 25.08 4.18
C ASP A 472 -7.12 23.53 4.13
N PRO A 473 -7.08 22.81 5.27
CA PRO A 473 -6.97 21.35 5.28
C PRO A 473 -8.23 20.64 4.78
N PHE A 474 -9.37 21.33 4.68
CA PHE A 474 -10.59 20.81 4.06
C PHE A 474 -10.83 21.42 2.68
N LYS A 475 -9.78 21.97 2.07
CA LYS A 475 -9.88 22.58 0.75
C LYS A 475 -10.48 21.59 -0.23
N ILE A 476 -11.58 22.01 -0.82
CA ILE A 476 -12.20 21.31 -1.94
C ILE A 476 -11.42 21.68 -3.20
N TRP A 477 -10.98 20.67 -3.93
CA TRP A 477 -10.36 20.85 -5.25
C TRP A 477 -11.41 20.65 -6.33
N THR A 478 -11.20 21.33 -7.46
CA THR A 478 -12.11 21.22 -8.59
C THR A 478 -11.29 21.03 -9.86
N ILE A 479 -11.60 19.96 -10.59
CA ILE A 479 -11.10 19.73 -11.93
C ILE A 479 -12.13 20.26 -12.88
N ARG A 480 -11.79 21.32 -13.62
CA ARG A 480 -12.65 21.88 -14.65
C ARG A 480 -12.08 21.57 -16.02
N PHE A 481 -12.90 20.91 -16.83
CA PHE A 481 -12.62 20.60 -18.22
C PHE A 481 -13.04 21.78 -19.09
N ASN A 482 -12.33 21.98 -20.19
CA ASN A 482 -12.64 23.02 -21.17
C ASN A 482 -13.88 22.68 -22.02
N LEU A 483 -14.34 21.44 -21.98
CA LEU A 483 -15.51 20.91 -22.66
C LEU A 483 -16.29 19.97 -21.71
N PRO A 484 -17.62 19.86 -21.85
CA PRO A 484 -18.42 18.85 -21.15
C PRO A 484 -17.92 17.43 -21.47
N ILE A 485 -17.87 16.57 -20.46
CA ILE A 485 -17.52 15.16 -20.58
C ILE A 485 -18.74 14.40 -21.15
N ASP A 486 -18.48 13.54 -22.14
CA ASP A 486 -19.43 12.66 -22.81
C ASP A 486 -19.94 11.60 -21.82
N ASP A 487 -21.21 11.72 -21.44
CA ASP A 487 -21.92 10.76 -20.59
C ASP A 487 -22.64 9.75 -21.47
N LYS A 488 -22.24 8.47 -21.42
CA LYS A 488 -22.98 7.41 -22.12
C LYS A 488 -24.33 7.23 -21.42
N THR A 489 -25.35 7.89 -21.96
CA THR A 489 -26.74 7.63 -21.59
C THR A 489 -27.15 6.24 -22.09
N GLU A 490 -27.23 5.26 -21.19
CA GLU A 490 -27.97 4.03 -21.45
C GLU A 490 -29.45 4.23 -21.09
N THR A 491 -30.33 3.73 -21.95
CA THR A 491 -31.77 3.67 -21.70
C THR A 491 -32.12 2.23 -21.34
N ASP A 492 -32.84 2.05 -20.23
CA ASP A 492 -33.42 0.76 -19.84
C ASP A 492 -34.63 0.43 -20.76
N ASP A 493 -35.11 -0.81 -20.72
CA ASP A 493 -36.22 -1.36 -21.51
C ASP A 493 -37.54 -0.56 -21.40
N ASP A 494 -37.69 0.27 -20.37
CA ASP A 494 -38.82 1.18 -20.15
C ASP A 494 -38.61 2.62 -20.69
N ASN A 495 -37.52 2.87 -21.42
CA ASN A 495 -37.21 4.16 -22.06
C ASN A 495 -37.05 5.33 -21.06
N THR A 496 -36.77 5.02 -19.79
CA THR A 496 -36.45 6.00 -18.75
C THR A 496 -34.99 6.42 -18.88
N ILE A 497 -34.72 7.72 -19.03
CA ILE A 497 -33.35 8.26 -19.07
C ILE A 497 -32.79 8.18 -17.64
N LEU A 498 -31.91 7.21 -17.39
CA LEU A 498 -31.05 7.23 -16.22
C LEU A 498 -29.93 8.26 -16.51
N THR A 499 -30.03 9.47 -15.96
CA THR A 499 -28.88 10.38 -15.88
C THR A 499 -27.94 9.87 -14.77
N SER A 500 -27.38 8.67 -14.97
CA SER A 500 -26.30 8.14 -14.14
C SER A 500 -25.00 8.47 -14.85
N ILE A 501 -24.42 9.62 -14.49
CA ILE A 501 -23.07 9.96 -14.89
C ILE A 501 -22.18 8.74 -14.64
N ASP A 502 -21.47 8.27 -15.66
CA ASP A 502 -20.57 7.14 -15.55
C ASP A 502 -19.48 7.39 -14.49
N LYS A 503 -19.72 6.93 -13.26
CA LYS A 503 -18.82 7.12 -12.12
C LYS A 503 -17.55 6.29 -12.25
N THR A 504 -17.46 5.35 -13.20
CA THR A 504 -16.19 4.64 -13.45
C THR A 504 -15.13 5.59 -14.03
N MET A 505 -15.51 6.78 -14.51
CA MET A 505 -14.54 7.83 -14.87
C MET A 505 -13.86 8.46 -13.63
N LEU A 506 -14.48 8.36 -12.44
CA LEU A 506 -13.90 8.90 -11.20
C LEU A 506 -12.77 8.03 -10.65
N SER A 507 -12.71 6.74 -11.00
CA SER A 507 -11.56 5.88 -10.67
C SER A 507 -10.30 6.25 -11.46
N ASN A 508 -10.42 7.16 -12.43
CA ASN A 508 -9.28 7.73 -13.15
C ASN A 508 -8.73 8.99 -12.49
N ILE A 509 -9.25 9.36 -11.32
CA ILE A 509 -8.72 10.46 -10.51
C ILE A 509 -8.26 9.88 -9.18
N GLU A 510 -6.96 9.95 -8.93
CA GLU A 510 -6.34 9.49 -7.70
C GLU A 510 -5.77 10.66 -6.91
N VAL A 511 -5.73 10.54 -5.58
CA VAL A 511 -4.96 11.44 -4.72
C VAL A 511 -4.01 10.60 -3.86
N THR A 512 -2.72 10.88 -3.90
CA THR A 512 -1.71 10.22 -3.05
C THR A 512 -0.97 11.21 -2.16
N ASP A 513 -0.43 10.74 -1.03
CA ASP A 513 0.47 11.51 -0.16
C ASP A 513 1.94 11.45 -0.65
N SER A 514 2.88 12.05 0.08
CA SER A 514 4.29 12.09 -0.34
C SER A 514 5.00 10.73 -0.26
N SER A 515 4.35 9.74 0.34
CA SER A 515 4.78 8.35 0.39
C SER A 515 4.03 7.49 -0.65
N ASP A 516 3.34 8.12 -1.60
CA ASP A 516 2.49 7.51 -2.63
C ASP A 516 1.39 6.61 -2.04
N ASN A 517 1.00 6.81 -0.78
CA ASN A 517 -0.17 6.13 -0.24
C ASN A 517 -1.43 6.80 -0.76
N TYR A 518 -2.42 5.97 -1.12
CA TYR A 518 -3.75 6.45 -1.47
C TYR A 518 -4.35 7.25 -0.31
N VAL A 519 -4.83 8.44 -0.65
CA VAL A 519 -5.54 9.34 0.25
C VAL A 519 -7.01 9.20 -0.06
N SER A 520 -7.80 8.83 0.95
CA SER A 520 -9.22 8.50 0.80
C SER A 520 -10.07 9.74 0.53
N ASN A 521 -10.04 10.18 -0.72
CA ASN A 521 -10.81 11.30 -1.26
C ASN A 521 -12.14 10.81 -1.85
N SER A 522 -13.17 11.66 -1.82
CA SER A 522 -14.43 11.37 -2.50
C SER A 522 -14.68 12.33 -3.65
N PHE A 523 -15.28 11.85 -4.73
CA PHE A 523 -15.45 12.59 -5.97
C PHE A 523 -16.92 12.79 -6.30
N LYS A 524 -17.26 13.96 -6.85
CA LYS A 524 -18.63 14.28 -7.29
C LYS A 524 -18.61 15.21 -8.50
N PHE A 525 -19.48 14.98 -9.47
CA PHE A 525 -19.73 15.95 -10.53
C PHE A 525 -20.53 17.15 -10.02
N GLN A 526 -20.02 18.35 -10.26
CA GLN A 526 -20.73 19.62 -10.03
C GLN A 526 -21.48 20.08 -11.28
N SER A 527 -20.92 19.82 -12.46
CA SER A 527 -21.53 20.02 -13.77
C SER A 527 -20.88 19.06 -14.78
N PRO A 528 -21.43 18.89 -16.00
CA PRO A 528 -20.86 17.98 -17.02
C PRO A 528 -19.39 18.24 -17.37
N ASP A 529 -18.88 19.46 -17.14
CA ASP A 529 -17.50 19.88 -17.37
C ASP A 529 -16.67 20.00 -16.07
N THR A 530 -17.22 19.66 -14.90
CA THR A 530 -16.57 19.99 -13.62
C THR A 530 -16.74 18.88 -12.58
N ILE A 531 -15.60 18.35 -12.10
CA ILE A 531 -15.52 17.36 -11.02
C ILE A 531 -14.97 18.01 -9.75
N VAL A 532 -15.60 17.71 -8.64
CA VAL A 532 -15.23 18.13 -7.29
C VAL A 532 -14.52 16.97 -6.59
N ILE A 533 -13.34 17.25 -6.03
CA ILE A 533 -12.59 16.37 -5.16
C ILE A 533 -12.78 16.87 -3.72
N ASN A 534 -13.51 16.11 -2.92
CA ASN A 534 -13.67 16.39 -1.51
C ASN A 534 -12.48 15.82 -0.73
N PRO A 535 -11.98 16.53 0.30
CA PRO A 535 -10.89 16.06 1.15
C PRO A 535 -11.24 14.77 1.91
N PRO A 536 -10.25 14.07 2.48
CA PRO A 536 -10.50 12.99 3.41
C PRO A 536 -11.32 13.46 4.62
N THR A 537 -11.99 12.54 5.30
CA THR A 537 -12.78 12.85 6.49
C THR A 537 -11.96 13.47 7.63
N CYS A 538 -10.64 13.22 7.65
CA CYS A 538 -9.70 13.81 8.61
C CYS A 538 -9.00 15.08 8.10
N GLY A 539 -9.31 15.54 6.88
CA GLY A 539 -8.60 16.63 6.21
C GLY A 539 -7.21 16.23 5.70
N TYR A 540 -6.61 17.11 4.91
CA TYR A 540 -5.22 16.99 4.47
C TYR A 540 -4.26 17.43 5.58
N THR A 541 -3.17 16.71 5.76
CA THR A 541 -2.14 16.97 6.77
C THR A 541 -1.34 18.23 6.42
N PRO A 542 -1.23 19.21 7.33
CA PRO A 542 -0.43 20.41 7.10
C PRO A 542 1.07 20.11 6.94
N GLY A 543 1.65 20.60 5.84
CA GLY A 543 3.04 20.38 5.44
C GLY A 543 3.29 19.09 4.65
N GLU A 544 2.29 18.23 4.52
CA GLU A 544 2.33 17.03 3.68
C GLU A 544 2.14 17.42 2.21
N ARG A 545 2.86 16.74 1.30
CA ARG A 545 2.67 16.92 -0.14
C ARG A 545 1.71 15.86 -0.65
N TYR A 546 0.79 16.29 -1.47
CA TYR A 546 -0.22 15.46 -2.10
C TYR A 546 -0.15 15.58 -3.60
N LYS A 547 -0.57 14.54 -4.31
CA LYS A 547 -0.56 14.47 -5.77
C LYS A 547 -1.92 14.03 -6.26
N ILE A 548 -2.60 14.89 -7.03
CA ILE A 548 -3.80 14.52 -7.77
C ILE A 548 -3.37 13.99 -9.13
N THR A 549 -3.70 12.75 -9.46
CA THR A 549 -3.40 12.13 -10.76
C THR A 549 -4.69 11.94 -11.53
N ILE A 550 -4.80 12.53 -12.72
CA ILE A 550 -5.93 12.37 -13.63
C ILE A 550 -5.46 11.55 -14.84
N LEU A 551 -6.05 10.37 -15.01
CA LEU A 551 -5.82 9.48 -16.15
C LEU A 551 -6.81 9.81 -17.27
N ASN A 552 -6.32 9.91 -18.50
CA ASN A 552 -7.09 10.30 -19.67
C ASN A 552 -7.87 9.12 -20.25
N ASP A 553 -9.09 8.96 -19.72
CA ASP A 553 -10.18 8.29 -20.42
C ASP A 553 -11.40 9.21 -20.60
N PHE A 554 -11.30 10.48 -20.19
CA PHE A 554 -12.34 11.48 -20.40
C PHE A 554 -12.46 11.82 -21.89
N LYS A 555 -13.65 11.60 -22.44
CA LYS A 555 -14.03 12.10 -23.77
C LYS A 555 -14.95 13.29 -23.58
N ALA A 556 -14.75 14.34 -24.34
CA ALA A 556 -15.75 15.38 -24.47
C ALA A 556 -16.88 14.92 -25.40
N GLU A 557 -18.06 15.51 -25.32
CA GLU A 557 -19.23 15.19 -26.17
C GLU A 557 -18.92 15.22 -27.68
N ASN A 558 -17.93 16.03 -28.09
CA ASN A 558 -17.48 16.13 -29.49
C ASN A 558 -16.40 15.10 -29.88
N GLY A 559 -16.12 14.12 -29.02
CA GLY A 559 -15.13 13.06 -29.21
C GLY A 559 -13.67 13.46 -28.92
N SER A 560 -13.42 14.70 -28.47
CA SER A 560 -12.08 15.15 -28.08
C SER A 560 -11.62 14.46 -26.79
N GLN A 561 -10.33 14.23 -26.63
CA GLN A 561 -9.73 13.60 -25.44
C GLN A 561 -8.79 14.57 -24.73
N LEU A 562 -8.51 14.32 -23.44
CA LEU A 562 -7.52 15.12 -22.71
C LEU A 562 -6.11 14.94 -23.29
N SER A 563 -5.29 15.96 -23.16
CA SER A 563 -3.87 15.92 -23.49
C SER A 563 -3.13 16.85 -22.52
N PRO A 564 -2.19 16.36 -21.69
CA PRO A 564 -1.57 15.03 -21.72
C PRO A 564 -2.46 13.88 -21.21
N LEU A 565 -2.07 12.62 -21.51
CA LEU A 565 -2.79 11.39 -21.14
C LEU A 565 -2.82 11.13 -19.62
N VAL A 566 -1.88 11.71 -18.89
CA VAL A 566 -1.88 11.75 -17.44
C VAL A 566 -1.61 13.19 -17.08
N THR A 567 -2.48 13.77 -16.27
CA THR A 567 -2.29 15.11 -15.71
C THR A 567 -2.12 14.96 -14.22
N GLU A 568 -0.96 15.34 -13.74
CA GLU A 568 -0.69 15.35 -12.31
C GLU A 568 -0.64 16.77 -11.78
N MET A 569 -1.24 16.97 -10.61
CA MET A 569 -1.28 18.24 -9.91
C MET A 569 -0.86 18.00 -8.48
N ASN A 570 0.36 18.40 -8.17
CA ASN A 570 0.90 18.35 -6.82
C ASN A 570 0.40 19.54 -6.00
N PHE A 571 -0.15 19.30 -4.81
CA PHE A 571 -0.56 20.34 -3.88
C PHE A 571 -0.08 20.05 -2.45
N SER A 572 -0.09 21.07 -1.59
CA SER A 572 0.18 20.89 -0.16
C SER A 572 -0.63 21.89 0.64
N ILE A 573 -0.94 21.57 1.90
CA ILE A 573 -1.56 22.51 2.83
C ILE A 573 -0.48 23.12 3.73
N ASN A 574 -0.42 24.44 3.86
CA ASN A 574 0.55 25.13 4.71
C ASN A 574 0.25 24.89 6.20
N LYS A 575 1.30 24.98 7.02
CA LYS A 575 1.23 24.85 8.49
C LYS A 575 0.79 26.12 9.22
N GLU A 576 0.64 27.25 8.51
CA GLU A 576 0.33 28.56 9.08
C GLU A 576 -1.15 28.90 9.10
#